data_AF-A0A2E5Y7K7-F1
#
_entry.id   AF-A0A2E5Y7K7-F1
#
_cell.length_a   1.000
_cell.length_b   1.000
_cell.length_c   1.000
_cell.angle_alpha   90.00
_cell.angle_beta   90.00
_cell.angle_gamma   90.00
#
_symmetry.space_group_name_H-M   'P 1'
#
loop_
_entity.id
_entity.type
_entity.pdbx_description
1 polymer ?
#
loop_
_entity_poly.entity_id
_entity_poly.type
_entity_poly.pdbx_seq_one_letter_code
_entity_poly.pdbx_strand_id
1 'polypeptide(L)'
;MTIDFKTLEADEWQLYGHGSYNIVYLNNDKQQILKILWAKHAYTDFPKRAVKLWNKINLDFPAELVQKDGKNYGWICPYIKGRQSTDDEIRQKLIEIFNQTGRIVTDAVSAKNFITMDTRKVVCVDVGLALTLEKCESRSQPFYRQRSQTSLRAWQALEADFQPFYKKGKTNYPNTVALLKALIFIQSNRPDIKDVTFLQDQELVKLLAKAYKVQYTTNLKNTSWPEATPDLVAFAQQRLLETRPKTLANLQHYCQAHLDNYLSLPKNLAPPTSPTATFFKPASVQIRQVNILKTNINLAFSIARIEDLLQKKFEEFKITAADDNALIDTLTSCLEYVRQISDDTLILPQDTFAQAM
;
A
#
# COMPACT_ATOMS: atom_id res chain seq x y z
N MET A 1 -20.15 -7.97 25.73
CA MET A 1 -20.42 -9.20 24.97
C MET A 1 -19.34 -10.18 25.36
N THR A 2 -19.64 -11.06 26.30
CA THR A 2 -18.78 -12.20 26.62
C THR A 2 -19.12 -13.23 25.56
N ILE A 3 -18.18 -13.52 24.65
CA ILE A 3 -18.40 -14.54 23.62
C ILE A 3 -18.41 -15.89 24.36
N ASP A 4 -19.52 -16.61 24.31
CA ASP A 4 -19.58 -17.98 24.84
C ASP A 4 -18.89 -18.92 23.85
N PHE A 5 -17.61 -19.20 24.12
CA PHE A 5 -16.74 -20.02 23.27
C PHE A 5 -17.15 -21.49 23.21
N LYS A 6 -18.14 -21.95 24.00
CA LYS A 6 -18.59 -23.35 24.00
C LYS A 6 -19.39 -23.77 22.76
N THR A 7 -19.71 -22.84 21.86
CA THR A 7 -20.63 -23.07 20.71
C THR A 7 -20.01 -22.87 19.33
N LEU A 8 -18.68 -22.74 19.24
CA LEU A 8 -17.98 -23.26 18.05
C LEU A 8 -17.83 -24.73 18.34
N GLU A 9 -18.42 -25.60 17.53
CA GLU A 9 -18.40 -27.05 17.75
C GLU A 9 -17.01 -27.47 18.21
N ALA A 10 -16.90 -27.81 19.51
CA ALA A 10 -15.63 -28.03 20.19
C ALA A 10 -14.82 -29.17 19.57
N ASP A 11 -15.46 -29.91 18.67
CA ASP A 11 -14.93 -31.04 17.96
C ASP A 11 -14.12 -30.65 16.72
N GLU A 12 -14.19 -29.45 16.14
CA GLU A 12 -13.44 -29.11 14.91
C GLU A 12 -12.22 -28.19 15.10
N TRP A 13 -12.24 -27.33 16.11
CA TRP A 13 -11.27 -26.23 16.28
C TRP A 13 -10.55 -26.30 17.63
N GLN A 14 -9.23 -26.46 17.60
CA GLN A 14 -8.39 -26.51 18.78
C GLN A 14 -7.72 -25.16 19.04
N LEU A 15 -7.70 -24.70 20.30
CA LEU A 15 -6.99 -23.48 20.66
C LEU A 15 -5.50 -23.60 20.28
N TYR A 16 -5.05 -22.74 19.37
CA TYR A 16 -3.67 -22.75 18.88
C TYR A 16 -2.81 -21.70 19.56
N GLY A 17 -3.39 -20.54 19.86
CA GLY A 17 -2.66 -19.45 20.51
C GLY A 17 -3.51 -18.25 20.83
N HIS A 18 -2.93 -17.37 21.63
CA HIS A 18 -3.58 -16.14 22.07
C HIS A 18 -2.66 -14.96 21.77
N GLY A 19 -3.08 -14.10 20.84
CA GLY A 19 -2.37 -12.86 20.51
C GLY A 19 -2.95 -11.67 21.28
N SER A 20 -2.34 -10.50 21.07
CA SER A 20 -2.79 -9.24 21.68
C SER A 20 -4.22 -8.85 21.29
N TYR A 21 -4.65 -9.23 20.09
CA TYR A 21 -5.95 -8.81 19.52
C TYR A 21 -6.87 -9.98 19.14
N ASN A 22 -6.28 -11.12 18.79
CA ASN A 22 -7.00 -12.28 18.26
C ASN A 22 -6.71 -13.53 19.09
N ILE A 23 -7.75 -14.35 19.28
CA ILE A 23 -7.62 -15.75 19.69
C ILE A 23 -7.55 -16.56 18.41
N VAL A 24 -6.62 -17.51 18.37
CA VAL A 24 -6.30 -18.29 17.18
C VAL A 24 -6.61 -19.74 17.45
N TYR A 25 -7.38 -20.36 16.56
CA TYR A 25 -7.72 -21.78 16.59
C TYR A 25 -7.18 -22.45 15.32
N LEU A 26 -6.78 -23.70 15.44
CA LEU A 26 -6.34 -24.57 14.36
C LEU A 26 -7.38 -25.66 14.17
N ASN A 27 -7.81 -25.91 12.94
CA ASN A 27 -8.73 -27.02 12.70
C ASN A 27 -8.04 -28.38 12.94
N ASN A 28 -8.81 -29.43 13.14
CA ASN A 28 -8.27 -30.77 13.43
C ASN A 28 -7.27 -31.28 12.37
N ASP A 29 -7.55 -31.03 11.09
CA ASP A 29 -6.69 -31.46 9.98
C ASP A 29 -5.41 -30.61 9.83
N LYS A 30 -5.27 -29.57 10.67
CA LYS A 30 -4.15 -28.64 10.69
C LYS A 30 -3.92 -27.94 9.34
N GLN A 31 -5.00 -27.68 8.62
CA GLN A 31 -4.99 -27.02 7.31
C GLN A 31 -5.42 -25.56 7.39
N GLN A 32 -6.18 -25.18 8.42
CA GLN A 32 -6.82 -23.87 8.51
C GLN A 32 -6.70 -23.27 9.91
N ILE A 33 -6.60 -21.95 9.94
CA ILE A 33 -6.61 -21.15 11.16
C ILE A 33 -7.87 -20.30 11.18
N LEU A 34 -8.59 -20.33 12.30
CA LEU A 34 -9.66 -19.41 12.63
C LEU A 34 -9.12 -18.33 13.58
N LYS A 35 -9.22 -17.07 13.19
CA LYS A 35 -8.89 -15.92 14.05
C LYS A 35 -10.16 -15.18 14.48
N ILE A 36 -10.29 -15.01 15.79
CA ILE A 36 -11.44 -14.33 16.41
C ILE A 36 -10.92 -13.12 17.18
N LEU A 37 -11.46 -11.94 16.83
CA LEU A 37 -11.14 -10.70 17.52
C LEU A 37 -11.72 -10.73 18.93
N TRP A 38 -10.87 -10.64 19.96
CA TRP A 38 -11.32 -10.58 21.36
C TRP A 38 -11.12 -9.19 21.99
N ALA A 39 -10.19 -8.39 21.46
CA ALA A 39 -9.92 -7.06 21.95
C ALA A 39 -10.89 -6.02 21.35
N LYS A 40 -11.65 -5.32 22.21
CA LYS A 40 -12.68 -4.34 21.81
C LYS A 40 -12.15 -3.12 21.02
N HIS A 41 -10.86 -2.81 21.12
CA HIS A 41 -10.24 -1.61 20.53
C HIS A 41 -9.24 -1.91 19.42
N ALA A 42 -9.23 -3.13 18.90
CA ALA A 42 -8.32 -3.55 17.83
C ALA A 42 -8.91 -3.25 16.45
N TYR A 43 -9.11 -1.96 16.14
CA TYR A 43 -9.76 -1.51 14.89
C TYR A 43 -9.02 -1.97 13.62
N THR A 44 -7.72 -2.27 13.73
CA THR A 44 -6.90 -2.82 12.65
C THR A 44 -7.19 -4.29 12.37
N ASP A 45 -7.72 -5.02 13.34
CA ASP A 45 -7.89 -6.47 13.29
C ASP A 45 -9.33 -6.92 13.08
N PHE A 46 -10.24 -5.99 12.76
CA PHE A 46 -11.61 -6.34 12.40
C PHE A 46 -11.62 -7.38 11.25
N PRO A 47 -12.38 -8.49 11.39
CA PRO A 47 -12.32 -9.59 10.43
C PRO A 47 -12.47 -9.17 8.97
N LYS A 48 -13.45 -8.29 8.67
CA LYS A 48 -13.69 -7.76 7.32
C LYS A 48 -12.47 -7.04 6.73
N ARG A 49 -11.75 -6.28 7.56
CA ARG A 49 -10.50 -5.61 7.15
C ARG A 49 -9.39 -6.64 6.99
N ALA A 50 -9.23 -7.54 7.94
CA ALA A 50 -8.18 -8.56 7.94
C ALA A 50 -8.26 -9.44 6.69
N VAL A 51 -9.43 -9.99 6.34
CA VAL A 51 -9.65 -10.78 5.13
C VAL A 51 -9.32 -9.98 3.87
N LYS A 52 -9.80 -8.73 3.76
CA LYS A 52 -9.49 -7.85 2.62
C LYS A 52 -7.97 -7.63 2.47
N LEU A 53 -7.24 -7.47 3.56
CA LEU A 53 -5.79 -7.26 3.52
C LEU A 53 -5.04 -8.54 3.22
N TRP A 54 -5.43 -9.64 3.86
CA TRP A 54 -4.87 -10.95 3.62
C TRP A 54 -4.97 -11.32 2.14
N ASN A 55 -6.16 -11.22 1.55
CA ASN A 55 -6.38 -11.54 0.14
C ASN A 55 -5.68 -10.57 -0.82
N LYS A 56 -5.24 -9.40 -0.34
CA LYS A 56 -4.41 -8.47 -1.12
C LYS A 56 -2.92 -8.78 -1.01
N ILE A 57 -2.46 -9.33 0.11
CA ILE A 57 -1.04 -9.57 0.40
C ILE A 57 -0.62 -11.00 0.05
N ASN A 58 -1.51 -11.96 0.27
CA ASN A 58 -1.28 -13.40 0.15
C ASN A 58 -2.19 -13.99 -0.93
N LEU A 59 -2.02 -13.58 -2.19
CA LEU A 59 -2.93 -13.93 -3.30
C LEU A 59 -3.19 -15.44 -3.45
N ASP A 60 -2.16 -16.26 -3.21
CA ASP A 60 -2.25 -17.71 -3.38
C ASP A 60 -2.83 -18.45 -2.17
N PHE A 61 -3.21 -17.73 -1.12
CA PHE A 61 -3.75 -18.29 0.11
C PHE A 61 -5.03 -17.53 0.45
N PRO A 62 -6.18 -17.78 -0.19
CA PRO A 62 -7.38 -17.01 0.08
C PRO A 62 -7.87 -17.22 1.53
N ALA A 63 -8.36 -16.14 2.12
CA ALA A 63 -9.02 -16.09 3.41
C ALA A 63 -10.50 -15.71 3.25
N GLU A 64 -11.31 -16.13 4.22
CA GLU A 64 -12.77 -16.00 4.19
C GLU A 64 -13.32 -15.48 5.52
N LEU A 65 -14.44 -14.77 5.45
CA LEU A 65 -15.13 -14.29 6.65
C LEU A 65 -15.99 -15.40 7.24
N VAL A 66 -15.93 -15.54 8.56
CA VAL A 66 -16.85 -16.39 9.31
C VAL A 66 -17.96 -15.52 9.87
N GLN A 67 -19.20 -15.85 9.53
CA GLN A 67 -20.39 -15.20 10.03
C GLN A 67 -21.12 -16.11 11.02
N LYS A 68 -21.58 -15.54 12.13
CA LYS A 68 -22.46 -16.19 13.10
C LYS A 68 -23.60 -15.23 13.41
N ASP A 69 -24.85 -15.70 13.30
CA ASP A 69 -26.06 -14.90 13.51
C ASP A 69 -26.08 -13.59 12.68
N GLY A 70 -25.62 -13.67 11.43
CA GLY A 70 -25.54 -12.52 10.51
C GLY A 70 -24.47 -11.47 10.88
N LYS A 71 -23.61 -11.73 11.87
CA LYS A 71 -22.51 -10.84 12.29
C LYS A 71 -21.16 -11.43 11.93
N ASN A 72 -20.21 -10.58 11.53
CA ASN A 72 -18.82 -10.98 11.31
C ASN A 72 -18.21 -11.41 12.65
N TYR A 73 -17.98 -12.69 12.81
CA TYR A 73 -17.54 -13.31 14.04
C TYR A 73 -16.01 -13.46 14.08
N GLY A 74 -15.44 -13.90 12.95
CA GLY A 74 -14.01 -14.12 12.80
C GLY A 74 -13.66 -14.27 11.33
N TRP A 75 -12.49 -14.84 11.05
CA TRP A 75 -12.09 -15.18 9.70
C TRP A 75 -11.19 -16.41 9.69
N ILE A 76 -11.26 -17.15 8.59
CA ILE A 76 -10.47 -18.35 8.36
C ILE A 76 -9.43 -18.06 7.27
N CYS A 77 -8.23 -18.60 7.44
CA CYS A 77 -7.20 -18.63 6.42
C CYS A 77 -6.42 -19.94 6.45
N PRO A 78 -5.68 -20.29 5.38
CA PRO A 78 -4.80 -21.44 5.39
C PRO A 78 -3.79 -21.38 6.54
N TYR A 79 -3.52 -22.51 7.16
CA TYR A 79 -2.43 -22.67 8.11
C TYR A 79 -1.11 -22.70 7.37
N ILE A 80 -0.26 -21.70 7.62
CA ILE A 80 1.03 -21.59 6.96
C ILE A 80 2.10 -22.28 7.82
N LYS A 81 2.51 -23.48 7.39
CA LYS A 81 3.61 -24.22 8.01
C LYS A 81 4.95 -23.79 7.41
N GLY A 82 5.93 -23.55 8.27
CA GLY A 82 7.28 -23.19 7.87
C GLY A 82 8.12 -22.71 9.06
N ARG A 83 9.25 -22.08 8.78
CA ARG A 83 10.10 -21.45 9.78
C ARG A 83 9.89 -19.94 9.82
N GLN A 84 10.35 -19.31 10.91
CA GLN A 84 10.51 -17.85 10.95
C GLN A 84 11.37 -17.39 9.76
N SER A 85 10.90 -16.36 9.05
CA SER A 85 11.65 -15.74 7.97
C SER A 85 12.89 -15.01 8.49
N THR A 86 13.97 -15.02 7.70
CA THR A 86 15.20 -14.27 7.98
C THR A 86 14.99 -12.77 7.75
N ASP A 87 15.93 -11.93 8.22
CA ASP A 87 15.86 -10.48 8.01
C ASP A 87 15.78 -10.10 6.52
N ASP A 88 16.59 -10.73 5.66
CA ASP A 88 16.56 -10.46 4.22
C ASP A 88 15.28 -10.96 3.55
N GLU A 89 14.73 -12.10 3.98
CA GLU A 89 13.45 -12.62 3.49
C GLU A 89 12.29 -11.68 3.84
N ILE A 90 12.25 -11.15 5.06
CA ILE A 90 11.23 -10.17 5.48
C ILE A 90 11.41 -8.88 4.71
N ARG A 91 12.64 -8.35 4.59
CA ARG A 91 12.94 -7.14 3.82
C ARG A 91 12.44 -7.24 2.38
N GLN A 92 12.78 -8.33 1.70
CA GLN A 92 12.35 -8.57 0.33
C GLN A 92 10.82 -8.62 0.23
N LYS A 93 10.18 -9.34 1.15
CA LYS A 93 8.72 -9.45 1.15
C LYS A 93 8.02 -8.11 1.43
N LEU A 94 8.61 -7.23 2.24
CA LEU A 94 8.09 -5.90 2.48
C LEU A 94 8.14 -5.00 1.24
N ILE A 95 9.19 -5.09 0.42
CA ILE A 95 9.27 -4.37 -0.86
C ILE A 95 8.13 -4.85 -1.78
N GLU A 96 7.92 -6.16 -1.89
CA GLU A 96 6.82 -6.73 -2.66
C GLU A 96 5.45 -6.22 -2.18
N ILE A 97 5.20 -6.31 -0.87
CA ILE A 97 3.93 -5.84 -0.26
C ILE A 97 3.72 -4.36 -0.51
N PHE A 98 4.76 -3.53 -0.37
CA PHE A 98 4.64 -2.10 -0.61
C PHE A 98 4.34 -1.81 -2.08
N ASN A 99 5.07 -2.41 -3.01
CA ASN A 99 4.87 -2.21 -4.44
C ASN A 99 3.46 -2.63 -4.87
N GLN A 100 3.01 -3.79 -4.38
CA GLN A 100 1.70 -4.36 -4.71
C GLN A 100 0.53 -3.61 -4.08
N THR A 101 0.66 -3.20 -2.80
CA THR A 101 -0.50 -2.76 -2.00
C THR A 101 -0.38 -1.34 -1.45
N GLY A 102 0.84 -0.80 -1.42
CA GLY A 102 1.16 0.44 -0.74
C GLY A 102 1.12 0.42 0.76
N ARG A 103 1.16 -0.77 1.33
CA ARG A 103 1.09 -0.95 2.77
C ARG A 103 2.46 -1.20 3.33
N ILE A 104 2.66 -0.71 4.53
CA ILE A 104 3.82 -0.98 5.37
C ILE A 104 3.32 -1.86 6.51
N VAL A 105 3.87 -3.07 6.64
CA VAL A 105 3.58 -3.96 7.79
C VAL A 105 4.45 -3.48 8.95
N THR A 106 3.92 -2.57 9.76
CA THR A 106 4.76 -1.79 10.70
C THR A 106 5.36 -2.63 11.82
N ASP A 107 4.81 -3.81 12.08
CA ASP A 107 5.25 -4.80 13.05
C ASP A 107 5.96 -6.02 12.43
N ALA A 108 6.52 -5.88 11.22
CA ALA A 108 7.11 -7.00 10.49
C ALA A 108 8.20 -7.79 11.24
N VAL A 109 8.88 -7.14 12.18
CA VAL A 109 9.95 -7.75 12.99
C VAL A 109 9.44 -8.54 14.19
N SER A 110 8.11 -8.60 14.39
CA SER A 110 7.50 -9.47 15.39
C SER A 110 7.72 -10.93 15.04
N ALA A 111 8.03 -11.72 16.06
CA ALA A 111 8.21 -13.15 15.89
C ALA A 111 6.94 -13.81 15.33
N LYS A 112 7.13 -14.69 14.35
CA LYS A 112 6.10 -15.44 13.63
C LYS A 112 5.14 -14.60 12.78
N ASN A 113 5.38 -13.30 12.55
CA ASN A 113 4.56 -12.52 11.60
C ASN A 113 4.87 -12.86 10.14
N PHE A 114 6.07 -13.34 9.85
CA PHE A 114 6.51 -13.80 8.53
C PHE A 114 7.03 -15.23 8.62
N ILE A 115 6.47 -16.10 7.78
CA ILE A 115 6.79 -17.52 7.72
C ILE A 115 7.35 -17.85 6.33
N THR A 116 8.52 -18.47 6.31
CA THR A 116 9.10 -19.05 5.09
C THR A 116 8.74 -20.52 5.03
N MET A 117 7.95 -20.88 4.02
CA MET A 117 7.53 -22.25 3.73
C MET A 117 8.69 -23.07 3.15
N ASP A 118 8.55 -24.39 3.12
CA ASP A 118 9.53 -25.30 2.52
C ASP A 118 9.75 -25.03 1.02
N THR A 119 8.73 -24.47 0.35
CA THR A 119 8.80 -23.99 -1.05
C THR A 119 9.62 -22.71 -1.22
N ARG A 120 10.29 -22.22 -0.17
CA ARG A 120 10.99 -20.91 -0.09
C ARG A 120 10.09 -19.69 -0.19
N LYS A 121 8.78 -19.87 -0.25
CA LYS A 121 7.83 -18.76 -0.29
C LYS A 121 7.68 -18.11 1.09
N VAL A 122 7.78 -16.78 1.13
CA VAL A 122 7.58 -15.97 2.34
C VAL A 122 6.13 -15.49 2.39
N VAL A 123 5.45 -15.75 3.50
CA VAL A 123 4.04 -15.38 3.73
C VAL A 123 3.93 -14.47 4.95
N CYS A 124 3.20 -13.36 4.81
CA CYS A 124 2.88 -12.45 5.91
C CYS A 124 1.62 -12.97 6.61
N VAL A 125 1.76 -13.60 7.77
CA VAL A 125 0.65 -14.26 8.48
C VAL A 125 -0.05 -13.34 9.50
N ASP A 126 0.54 -12.19 9.79
CA ASP A 126 -0.12 -11.12 10.54
C ASP A 126 -0.17 -9.84 9.70
N VAL A 127 -1.39 -9.50 9.26
CA VAL A 127 -1.66 -8.36 8.37
C VAL A 127 -2.38 -7.22 9.09
N GLY A 128 -2.63 -7.34 10.40
CA GLY A 128 -3.38 -6.34 11.19
C GLY A 128 -2.76 -4.96 11.03
N LEU A 129 -1.44 -4.88 11.16
CA LEU A 129 -0.67 -3.63 11.05
C LEU A 129 -0.07 -3.40 9.67
N ALA A 130 -0.68 -3.93 8.60
CA ALA A 130 -0.39 -3.50 7.23
C ALA A 130 -1.09 -2.14 6.94
N LEU A 131 -0.38 -1.04 7.20
CA LEU A 131 -0.92 0.32 7.20
C LEU A 131 -0.63 1.07 5.89
N THR A 132 -1.59 1.90 5.45
CA THR A 132 -1.36 2.93 4.44
C THR A 132 -1.24 4.27 5.15
N LEU A 133 -0.09 4.95 5.05
CA LEU A 133 0.18 6.21 5.76
C LEU A 133 0.04 7.45 4.86
N GLU A 134 -0.42 7.27 3.63
CA GLU A 134 -0.70 8.37 2.70
C GLU A 134 -1.83 9.25 3.26
N LYS A 135 -1.52 10.54 3.42
CA LYS A 135 -2.45 11.55 3.99
C LYS A 135 -3.41 12.13 2.95
N CYS A 136 -3.10 12.03 1.65
CA CYS A 136 -3.92 12.59 0.60
C CYS A 136 -5.19 11.74 0.39
N GLU A 137 -6.37 12.35 0.53
CA GLU A 137 -7.65 11.73 0.16
C GLU A 137 -7.89 11.98 -1.32
N SER A 138 -7.58 11.01 -2.18
CA SER A 138 -8.31 10.92 -3.44
C SER A 138 -9.61 10.17 -3.16
N ARG A 139 -10.60 10.89 -2.62
CA ARG A 139 -11.86 10.32 -2.10
C ARG A 139 -12.73 9.63 -3.15
N SER A 140 -12.45 9.87 -4.42
CA SER A 140 -13.23 9.35 -5.52
C SER A 140 -12.71 8.01 -6.05
N GLN A 141 -11.45 7.63 -5.78
CA GLN A 141 -10.77 6.71 -6.71
C GLN A 141 -10.44 5.28 -6.20
N PRO A 142 -10.85 4.18 -6.89
CA PRO A 142 -10.40 2.81 -6.70
C PRO A 142 -8.95 2.56 -7.14
N PHE A 143 -8.30 3.48 -7.87
CA PHE A 143 -6.92 3.31 -8.35
C PHE A 143 -5.86 4.01 -7.51
N TYR A 144 -6.23 4.99 -6.68
CA TYR A 144 -5.34 5.44 -5.63
C TYR A 144 -5.28 4.41 -4.52
N ARG A 145 -4.14 4.35 -3.82
CA ARG A 145 -4.09 3.70 -2.52
C ARG A 145 -5.07 4.45 -1.64
N GLN A 146 -6.27 3.89 -1.48
CA GLN A 146 -7.34 4.54 -0.72
C GLN A 146 -6.79 4.91 0.65
N ARG A 147 -6.81 6.22 0.96
CA ARG A 147 -6.47 6.71 2.29
C ARG A 147 -7.29 5.92 3.29
N SER A 148 -6.61 5.17 4.13
CA SER A 148 -7.27 4.41 5.18
C SER A 148 -7.24 5.26 6.43
N GLN A 149 -8.37 5.90 6.74
CA GLN A 149 -8.53 6.63 8.01
C GLN A 149 -8.20 5.73 9.21
N THR A 150 -8.58 4.45 9.15
CA THR A 150 -8.19 3.44 10.14
C THR A 150 -6.67 3.31 10.25
N SER A 151 -5.95 3.19 9.13
CA SER A 151 -4.49 3.09 9.16
C SER A 151 -3.81 4.34 9.69
N LEU A 152 -4.27 5.53 9.29
CA LEU A 152 -3.71 6.79 9.78
C LEU A 152 -3.94 6.99 11.27
N ARG A 153 -5.17 6.73 11.75
CA ARG A 153 -5.48 6.80 13.19
C ARG A 153 -4.69 5.77 13.99
N ALA A 154 -4.58 4.55 13.48
CA ALA A 154 -3.76 3.51 14.12
C ALA A 154 -2.29 3.92 14.19
N TRP A 155 -1.72 4.44 13.10
CA TRP A 155 -0.34 4.92 13.11
C TRP A 155 -0.13 6.08 14.08
N GLN A 156 -1.01 7.09 14.06
CA GLN A 156 -0.95 8.21 15.00
C GLN A 156 -0.98 7.76 16.46
N ALA A 157 -1.75 6.71 16.78
CA ALA A 157 -1.82 6.17 18.14
C ALA A 157 -0.60 5.32 18.52
N LEU A 158 0.04 4.66 17.55
CA LEU A 158 1.09 3.65 17.80
C LEU A 158 2.52 4.16 17.54
N GLU A 159 2.70 5.22 16.75
CA GLU A 159 4.02 5.63 16.24
C GLU A 159 5.09 5.81 17.34
N ALA A 160 4.70 6.36 18.50
CA ALA A 160 5.58 6.52 19.66
C ALA A 160 5.99 5.17 20.28
N ASP A 161 5.03 4.26 20.46
CA ASP A 161 5.26 2.93 21.04
C ASP A 161 6.11 2.05 20.12
N PHE A 162 6.11 2.33 18.82
CA PHE A 162 6.93 1.62 17.84
C PHE A 162 8.41 1.99 17.90
N GLN A 163 8.81 3.11 18.52
CA GLN A 163 10.24 3.46 18.61
C GLN A 163 11.03 2.52 19.53
N PRO A 164 10.59 2.23 20.77
CA PRO A 164 11.18 1.16 21.59
C PRO A 164 11.13 -0.20 20.90
N PHE A 165 10.01 -0.52 20.24
CA PHE A 165 9.84 -1.78 19.50
C PHE A 165 10.89 -1.93 18.39
N TYR A 166 11.10 -0.91 17.57
CA TYR A 166 12.15 -0.91 16.54
C TYR A 166 13.56 -0.95 17.12
N LYS A 167 13.79 -0.33 18.27
CA LYS A 167 15.09 -0.42 18.96
C LYS A 167 15.39 -1.86 19.34
N LYS A 168 14.43 -2.60 19.89
CA LYS A 168 14.57 -4.02 20.23
C LYS A 168 14.69 -4.91 18.99
N GLY A 169 13.85 -4.67 17.98
CA GLY A 169 13.84 -5.43 16.73
C GLY A 169 15.15 -5.32 15.94
N LYS A 170 15.84 -4.17 16.04
CA LYS A 170 17.11 -3.92 15.33
C LYS A 170 18.21 -4.94 15.67
N THR A 171 18.18 -5.57 16.84
CA THR A 171 19.16 -6.60 17.23
C THR A 171 19.06 -7.83 16.33
N ASN A 172 17.85 -8.24 15.97
CA ASN A 172 17.61 -9.47 15.21
C ASN A 172 17.29 -9.22 13.73
N TYR A 173 16.76 -8.03 13.42
CA TYR A 173 16.25 -7.65 12.10
C TYR A 173 16.69 -6.23 11.70
N PRO A 174 18.00 -5.92 11.70
CA PRO A 174 18.50 -4.57 11.45
C PRO A 174 18.10 -4.01 10.08
N ASN A 175 18.10 -4.83 9.02
CA ASN A 175 17.80 -4.39 7.66
C ASN A 175 16.29 -4.17 7.49
N THR A 176 15.45 -5.04 8.05
CA THR A 176 13.99 -4.84 8.06
C THR A 176 13.60 -3.57 8.82
N VAL A 177 14.17 -3.32 10.01
CA VAL A 177 13.89 -2.08 10.75
C VAL A 177 14.30 -0.85 9.95
N ALA A 178 15.46 -0.88 9.28
CA ALA A 178 15.90 0.21 8.43
C ALA A 178 14.94 0.43 7.24
N LEU A 179 14.51 -0.65 6.57
CA LEU A 179 13.55 -0.58 5.48
C LEU A 179 12.21 0.00 5.94
N LEU A 180 11.64 -0.46 7.06
CA LEU A 180 10.37 0.07 7.59
C LEU A 180 10.44 1.58 7.80
N LYS A 181 11.53 2.08 8.39
CA LYS A 181 11.76 3.53 8.58
C LYS A 181 11.91 4.27 7.25
N ALA A 182 12.63 3.69 6.29
CA ALA A 182 12.78 4.25 4.96
C ALA A 182 11.42 4.35 4.23
N LEU A 183 10.57 3.32 4.31
CA LEU A 183 9.23 3.33 3.71
C LEU A 183 8.32 4.39 4.35
N ILE A 184 8.38 4.55 5.68
CA ILE A 184 7.62 5.60 6.38
C ILE A 184 8.11 6.99 5.95
N PHE A 185 9.43 7.18 5.82
CA PHE A 185 10.01 8.41 5.30
C PHE A 185 9.51 8.73 3.89
N ILE A 186 9.54 7.74 2.99
CA ILE A 186 9.04 7.88 1.62
C ILE A 186 7.55 8.25 1.63
N GLN A 187 6.69 7.54 2.37
CA GLN A 187 5.26 7.88 2.39
C GLN A 187 4.97 9.28 2.95
N SER A 188 5.85 9.81 3.81
CA SER A 188 5.70 11.15 4.39
C SER A 188 6.19 12.27 3.48
N ASN A 189 7.18 12.01 2.61
CA ASN A 189 7.88 13.04 1.84
C ASN A 189 7.73 12.90 0.32
N ARG A 190 7.50 11.68 -0.16
CA ARG A 190 7.35 11.30 -1.58
C ARG A 190 6.25 10.24 -1.72
N PRO A 191 4.98 10.55 -1.35
CA PRO A 191 3.86 9.62 -1.46
C PRO A 191 3.56 9.20 -2.90
N ASP A 192 4.09 9.95 -3.87
CA ASP A 192 4.08 9.69 -5.30
C ASP A 192 4.87 8.42 -5.68
N ILE A 193 5.86 8.01 -4.87
CA ILE A 193 6.65 6.80 -5.11
C ILE A 193 5.83 5.54 -4.77
N LYS A 194 5.44 4.79 -5.80
CA LYS A 194 4.71 3.53 -5.68
C LYS A 194 5.59 2.29 -5.84
N ASP A 195 6.68 2.40 -6.61
CA ASP A 195 7.68 1.34 -6.80
C ASP A 195 8.99 1.67 -6.08
N VAL A 196 9.27 0.90 -5.03
CA VAL A 196 10.46 1.01 -4.17
C VAL A 196 11.50 -0.08 -4.44
N THR A 197 11.52 -0.67 -5.64
CA THR A 197 12.53 -1.67 -6.03
C THR A 197 13.97 -1.12 -5.94
N PHE A 198 14.16 0.20 -6.03
CA PHE A 198 15.47 0.84 -5.80
C PHE A 198 15.98 0.72 -4.36
N LEU A 199 15.14 0.32 -3.39
CA LEU A 199 15.53 0.06 -2.01
C LEU A 199 16.24 -1.30 -1.81
N GLN A 200 16.61 -1.98 -2.89
CA GLN A 200 17.63 -3.03 -2.82
C GLN A 200 18.99 -2.46 -2.39
N ASP A 201 19.26 -1.17 -2.69
CA ASP A 201 20.42 -0.44 -2.18
C ASP A 201 20.30 -0.20 -0.67
N GLN A 202 21.10 -0.96 0.10
CA GLN A 202 21.10 -0.87 1.56
C GLN A 202 21.69 0.45 2.09
N GLU A 203 22.56 1.13 1.35
CA GLU A 203 23.12 2.41 1.77
C GLU A 203 22.05 3.50 1.68
N LEU A 204 21.26 3.50 0.60
CA LEU A 204 20.10 4.38 0.50
C LEU A 204 19.08 4.07 1.60
N VAL A 205 18.74 2.80 1.85
CA VAL A 205 17.83 2.43 2.95
C VAL A 205 18.32 2.97 4.30
N LYS A 206 19.61 2.82 4.60
CA LYS A 206 20.21 3.36 5.84
C LYS A 206 20.11 4.89 5.89
N LEU A 207 20.37 5.59 4.78
CA LEU A 207 20.24 7.04 4.70
C LEU A 207 18.82 7.50 5.02
N LEU A 208 17.82 6.92 4.34
CA LEU A 208 16.41 7.26 4.54
C LEU A 208 15.93 6.92 5.96
N ALA A 209 16.39 5.80 6.53
CA ALA A 209 16.08 5.42 7.90
C ALA A 209 16.67 6.41 8.94
N LYS A 210 17.86 6.97 8.68
CA LYS A 210 18.44 8.02 9.53
C LYS A 210 17.66 9.32 9.40
N ALA A 211 17.29 9.72 8.17
CA ALA A 211 16.48 10.90 7.92
C ALA A 211 15.09 10.81 8.59
N TYR A 212 14.44 9.65 8.55
CA TYR A 212 13.22 9.39 9.33
C TYR A 212 13.41 9.67 10.82
N LYS A 213 14.49 9.17 11.42
CA LYS A 213 14.75 9.35 12.85
C LYS A 213 14.93 10.84 13.19
N VAL A 214 15.65 11.59 12.36
CA VAL A 214 15.81 13.04 12.50
C VAL A 214 14.46 13.74 12.40
N GLN A 215 13.70 13.51 11.32
CA GLN A 215 12.38 14.09 11.11
C GLN A 215 11.42 13.81 12.26
N TYR A 216 11.39 12.57 12.74
CA TYR A 216 10.56 12.15 13.86
C TYR A 216 10.92 12.89 15.16
N THR A 217 12.21 13.00 15.48
CA THR A 217 12.69 13.67 16.69
C THR A 217 12.37 15.17 16.67
N THR A 218 12.55 15.83 15.52
CA THR A 218 12.20 17.24 15.32
C THR A 218 10.70 17.49 15.51
N ASN A 219 9.85 16.62 14.96
CA ASN A 219 8.39 16.76 15.08
C ASN A 219 7.87 16.62 16.53
N LEU A 220 8.55 15.83 17.36
CA LEU A 220 8.19 15.65 18.78
C LEU A 220 8.58 16.84 19.68
N LYS A 221 9.20 17.91 19.15
CA LYS A 221 9.68 19.07 19.91
C LYS A 221 10.59 18.72 21.10
N ASN A 222 11.20 17.54 21.11
CA ASN A 222 12.06 17.10 22.20
C ASN A 222 13.49 17.56 21.89
N THR A 223 13.77 18.82 22.23
CA THR A 223 14.99 19.58 21.89
C THR A 223 16.27 19.14 22.62
N SER A 224 16.24 18.03 23.36
CA SER A 224 17.39 17.57 24.16
C SER A 224 18.41 16.75 23.36
N TRP A 225 18.20 16.52 22.05
CA TRP A 225 19.16 15.82 21.20
C TRP A 225 20.09 16.83 20.51
N PRO A 226 21.41 16.62 20.55
CA PRO A 226 22.37 17.53 19.93
C PRO A 226 22.10 17.61 18.44
N GLU A 227 21.80 18.82 17.98
CA GLU A 227 21.73 19.29 16.59
C GLU A 227 21.30 18.21 15.58
N ALA A 228 20.01 17.90 15.59
CA ALA A 228 19.40 17.16 14.50
C ALA A 228 19.55 18.02 13.22
N THR A 229 20.54 17.72 12.38
CA THR A 229 20.85 18.54 11.20
C THR A 229 19.69 18.48 10.20
N PRO A 230 18.96 19.60 9.98
CA PRO A 230 17.94 19.66 8.93
C PRO A 230 18.49 19.23 7.56
N ASP A 231 19.80 19.42 7.36
CA ASP A 231 20.57 19.00 6.20
C ASP A 231 20.44 17.51 5.87
N LEU A 232 20.34 16.62 6.87
CA LEU A 232 20.21 15.18 6.59
C LEU A 232 18.87 14.83 5.94
N VAL A 233 17.78 15.48 6.36
CA VAL A 233 16.46 15.27 5.77
C VAL A 233 16.42 15.80 4.36
N ALA A 234 16.94 17.02 4.14
CA ALA A 234 17.05 17.62 2.81
C ALA A 234 17.92 16.76 1.88
N PHE A 235 19.09 16.31 2.35
CA PHE A 235 19.96 15.42 1.59
C PHE A 235 19.28 14.09 1.22
N ALA A 236 18.56 13.47 2.16
CA ALA A 236 17.81 12.24 1.89
C ALA A 236 16.67 12.46 0.87
N GLN A 237 15.94 13.58 0.95
CA GLN A 237 14.93 13.96 -0.05
C GLN A 237 15.55 14.20 -1.43
N GLN A 238 16.71 14.86 -1.48
CA GLN A 238 17.45 15.08 -2.72
C GLN A 238 17.92 13.75 -3.33
N ARG A 239 18.48 12.83 -2.52
CA ARG A 239 18.84 11.48 -2.98
C ARG A 239 17.62 10.70 -3.49
N LEU A 240 16.46 10.86 -2.87
CA LEU A 240 15.21 10.28 -3.40
C LEU A 240 14.82 10.91 -4.74
N LEU A 241 15.00 12.22 -4.91
CA LEU A 241 14.73 12.90 -6.17
C LEU A 241 15.67 12.42 -7.28
N GLU A 242 16.97 12.27 -6.99
CA GLU A 242 17.93 11.72 -7.95
C GLU A 242 17.61 10.27 -8.32
N THR A 243 17.22 9.45 -7.33
CA THR A 243 16.89 8.03 -7.56
C THR A 243 15.55 7.85 -8.29
N ARG A 244 14.58 8.71 -7.98
CA ARG A 244 13.23 8.72 -8.56
C ARG A 244 12.85 10.14 -8.95
N PRO A 245 13.39 10.63 -10.07
CA PRO A 245 13.19 12.01 -10.50
C PRO A 245 11.76 12.22 -10.95
N LYS A 246 11.24 13.43 -10.78
CA LYS A 246 9.92 13.82 -11.27
C LYS A 246 10.01 14.17 -12.76
N THR A 247 10.38 13.20 -13.59
CA THR A 247 10.53 13.40 -15.05
C THR A 247 9.21 13.21 -15.77
N LEU A 248 9.12 13.82 -16.96
CA LEU A 248 8.04 13.54 -17.91
C LEU A 248 7.93 12.03 -18.21
N ALA A 249 9.05 11.33 -18.37
CA ALA A 249 9.07 9.88 -18.59
C ALA A 249 8.45 9.09 -17.41
N ASN A 250 8.78 9.47 -16.17
CA ASN A 250 8.20 8.83 -14.99
C ASN A 250 6.71 9.14 -14.85
N LEU A 251 6.30 10.35 -15.22
CA LEU A 251 4.90 10.74 -15.31
C LEU A 251 4.15 9.91 -16.37
N GLN A 252 4.71 9.77 -17.56
CA GLN A 252 4.15 8.95 -18.63
C GLN A 252 4.02 7.50 -18.18
N HIS A 253 5.08 6.92 -17.61
CA HIS A 253 5.09 5.56 -17.10
C HIS A 253 4.03 5.35 -16.02
N TYR A 254 3.93 6.29 -15.06
CA TYR A 254 2.89 6.27 -14.03
C TYR A 254 1.48 6.26 -14.63
N CYS A 255 1.19 7.20 -15.53
CA CYS A 255 -0.11 7.28 -16.19
C CYS A 255 -0.43 6.01 -17.00
N GLN A 256 0.57 5.46 -17.72
CA GLN A 256 0.41 4.24 -18.51
C GLN A 256 0.09 3.03 -17.63
N ALA A 257 0.84 2.83 -16.54
CA ALA A 257 0.60 1.72 -15.62
C ALA A 257 -0.80 1.78 -15.01
N HIS A 258 -1.28 2.99 -14.68
CA HIS A 258 -2.63 3.20 -14.18
C HIS A 258 -3.72 2.87 -15.22
N LEU A 259 -3.51 3.26 -16.48
CA LEU A 259 -4.42 2.92 -17.58
C LEU A 259 -4.41 1.41 -17.87
N ASP A 260 -3.25 0.75 -17.82
CA ASP A 260 -3.13 -0.70 -18.01
C ASP A 260 -3.84 -1.49 -16.90
N ASN A 261 -3.71 -1.04 -15.65
CA ASN A 261 -4.44 -1.61 -14.53
C ASN A 261 -5.95 -1.46 -14.71
N TYR A 262 -6.44 -0.33 -15.23
CA TYR A 262 -7.86 -0.18 -15.55
C TYR A 262 -8.30 -1.15 -16.65
N LEU A 263 -7.47 -1.37 -17.67
CA LEU A 263 -7.77 -2.26 -18.79
C LEU A 263 -7.80 -3.73 -18.37
N SER A 264 -7.04 -4.12 -17.33
CA SER A 264 -7.01 -5.50 -16.82
C SER A 264 -8.16 -5.84 -15.87
N LEU A 265 -8.91 -4.84 -15.37
CA LEU A 265 -10.07 -5.10 -14.53
C LEU A 265 -11.17 -5.85 -15.31
N PRO A 266 -11.85 -6.84 -14.69
CA PRO A 266 -13.02 -7.48 -15.27
C PRO A 266 -14.06 -6.42 -15.64
N LYS A 267 -14.35 -6.29 -16.94
CA LYS A 267 -15.45 -5.45 -17.40
C LYS A 267 -16.73 -6.26 -17.27
N ASN A 268 -17.65 -5.84 -16.40
CA ASN A 268 -18.99 -6.41 -16.36
C ASN A 268 -19.66 -6.08 -17.70
N LEU A 269 -19.57 -7.02 -18.66
CA LEU A 269 -20.21 -6.94 -19.97
C LEU A 269 -21.70 -7.25 -19.90
N ALA A 270 -22.26 -7.43 -18.71
CA ALA A 270 -23.69 -7.66 -18.54
C ALA A 270 -24.45 -6.46 -19.13
N PRO A 271 -25.35 -6.67 -20.10
CA PRO A 271 -26.14 -5.57 -20.65
C PRO A 271 -26.94 -4.92 -19.52
N PRO A 272 -27.06 -3.58 -19.52
CA PRO A 272 -27.85 -2.89 -18.51
C PRO A 272 -29.28 -3.44 -18.52
N THR A 273 -29.76 -3.91 -17.37
CA THR A 273 -31.12 -4.45 -17.22
C THR A 273 -32.18 -3.35 -17.20
N SER A 274 -31.77 -2.08 -17.19
CA SER A 274 -32.68 -0.94 -17.20
C SER A 274 -32.99 -0.45 -18.63
N PRO A 275 -34.26 -0.44 -19.06
CA PRO A 275 -34.66 0.04 -20.39
C PRO A 275 -34.54 1.56 -20.57
N THR A 276 -34.13 2.32 -19.55
CA THR A 276 -33.94 3.77 -19.60
C THR A 276 -32.50 4.21 -19.87
N ALA A 277 -31.54 3.29 -20.01
CA ALA A 277 -30.13 3.61 -20.20
C ALA A 277 -29.83 3.94 -21.69
N THR A 278 -30.18 5.14 -22.14
CA THR A 278 -30.21 5.48 -23.58
C THR A 278 -28.86 5.68 -24.27
N PHE A 279 -27.71 5.69 -23.59
CA PHE A 279 -26.42 5.92 -24.28
C PHE A 279 -25.22 5.21 -23.63
N PHE A 280 -25.31 3.90 -23.38
CA PHE A 280 -24.12 3.15 -23.01
C PHE A 280 -23.20 2.94 -24.23
N LYS A 281 -22.01 3.56 -24.19
CA LYS A 281 -20.94 3.19 -25.13
C LYS A 281 -20.54 1.73 -24.85
N PRO A 282 -20.43 0.88 -25.87
CA PRO A 282 -19.91 -0.47 -25.69
C PRO A 282 -18.54 -0.46 -25.02
N ALA A 283 -18.25 -1.43 -24.15
CA ALA A 283 -16.95 -1.55 -23.47
C ALA A 283 -15.77 -1.53 -24.45
N SER A 284 -15.95 -2.07 -25.67
CA SER A 284 -14.96 -2.02 -26.75
C SER A 284 -14.59 -0.59 -27.19
N VAL A 285 -15.54 0.34 -27.20
CA VAL A 285 -15.32 1.75 -27.51
C VAL A 285 -14.52 2.42 -26.40
N GLN A 286 -14.86 2.16 -25.13
CA GLN A 286 -14.12 2.68 -23.98
C GLN A 286 -12.67 2.18 -23.96
N ILE A 287 -12.45 0.88 -24.16
CA ILE A 287 -11.11 0.27 -24.27
C ILE A 287 -10.30 0.95 -25.39
N ARG A 288 -10.90 1.16 -26.57
CA ARG A 288 -10.22 1.85 -27.68
C ARG A 288 -9.85 3.29 -27.31
N GLN A 289 -10.74 4.03 -26.65
CA GLN A 289 -10.48 5.41 -26.23
C GLN A 289 -9.37 5.50 -25.17
N VAL A 290 -9.30 4.54 -24.24
CA VAL A 290 -8.23 4.43 -23.24
C VAL A 290 -6.88 4.12 -23.90
N ASN A 291 -6.84 3.20 -24.86
CA ASN A 291 -5.63 2.91 -25.63
C ASN A 291 -5.13 4.14 -26.41
N ILE A 292 -6.03 4.90 -27.04
CA ILE A 292 -5.67 6.16 -27.73
C ILE A 292 -5.08 7.18 -26.74
N LEU A 293 -5.69 7.34 -25.57
CA LEU A 293 -5.16 8.22 -24.53
C LEU A 293 -3.77 7.77 -24.07
N LYS A 294 -3.57 6.47 -23.84
CA LYS A 294 -2.27 5.90 -23.47
C LYS A 294 -1.19 6.24 -24.50
N THR A 295 -1.49 6.06 -25.79
CA THR A 295 -0.59 6.45 -26.89
C THR A 295 -0.29 7.95 -26.87
N ASN A 296 -1.30 8.80 -26.71
CA ASN A 296 -1.12 10.25 -26.70
C ASN A 296 -0.30 10.73 -25.50
N ILE A 297 -0.46 10.13 -24.33
CA ILE A 297 0.37 10.41 -23.15
C ILE A 297 1.83 10.04 -23.43
N ASN A 298 2.07 8.88 -24.05
CA ASN A 298 3.42 8.45 -24.42
C ASN A 298 4.10 9.39 -25.43
N LEU A 299 3.32 10.01 -26.31
CA LEU A 299 3.80 10.96 -27.31
C LEU A 299 3.85 12.40 -26.81
N ALA A 300 3.38 12.68 -25.59
CA ALA A 300 3.41 14.03 -25.05
C ALA A 300 4.84 14.45 -24.71
N PHE A 301 5.24 15.64 -25.15
CA PHE A 301 6.59 16.20 -24.90
C PHE A 301 6.60 17.21 -23.74
N SER A 302 5.48 17.41 -23.06
CA SER A 302 5.40 18.31 -21.89
C SER A 302 4.36 17.83 -20.89
N ILE A 303 4.56 18.23 -19.63
CA ILE A 303 3.64 17.94 -18.52
C ILE A 303 2.28 18.61 -18.77
N ALA A 304 2.29 19.88 -19.20
CA ALA A 304 1.09 20.61 -19.58
C ALA A 304 0.26 19.89 -20.65
N ARG A 305 0.92 19.24 -21.63
CA ARG A 305 0.22 18.46 -22.65
C ARG A 305 -0.41 17.18 -22.07
N ILE A 306 0.28 16.50 -21.15
CA ILE A 306 -0.30 15.35 -20.45
C ILE A 306 -1.52 15.78 -19.63
N GLU A 307 -1.43 16.92 -18.91
CA GLU A 307 -2.56 17.46 -18.15
C GLU A 307 -3.77 17.75 -19.04
N ASP A 308 -3.57 18.48 -20.15
CA ASP A 308 -4.61 18.81 -21.12
C ASP A 308 -5.29 17.55 -21.70
N LEU A 309 -4.49 16.55 -22.10
CA LEU A 309 -5.01 15.28 -22.63
C LEU A 309 -5.88 14.55 -21.61
N LEU A 310 -5.41 14.48 -20.35
CA LEU A 310 -6.15 13.83 -19.28
C LEU A 310 -7.40 14.60 -18.89
N GLN A 311 -7.34 15.94 -18.80
CA GLN A 311 -8.47 16.79 -18.42
C GLN A 311 -9.56 16.72 -19.49
N LYS A 312 -9.18 16.80 -20.77
CA LYS A 312 -10.11 16.64 -21.88
C LYS A 312 -10.81 15.28 -21.83
N LYS A 313 -10.05 14.20 -21.59
CA LYS A 313 -10.65 12.87 -21.48
C LYS A 313 -11.53 12.72 -20.24
N PHE A 314 -11.11 13.27 -19.11
CA PHE A 314 -11.89 13.27 -17.89
C PHE A 314 -13.28 13.90 -18.12
N GLU A 315 -13.35 15.08 -18.74
CA GLU A 315 -14.64 15.72 -19.07
C GLU A 315 -15.45 14.91 -20.09
N GLU A 316 -14.83 14.36 -21.14
CA GLU A 316 -15.50 13.49 -22.12
C GLU A 316 -16.14 12.25 -21.45
N PHE A 317 -15.46 11.62 -20.49
CA PHE A 317 -15.95 10.43 -19.79
C PHE A 317 -16.94 10.75 -18.68
N LYS A 318 -16.76 11.86 -17.95
CA LYS A 318 -17.72 12.32 -16.94
C LYS A 318 -19.11 12.57 -17.54
N ILE A 319 -19.16 13.05 -18.79
CA ILE A 319 -20.42 13.26 -19.53
C ILE A 319 -21.01 11.94 -20.03
N THR A 320 -20.19 10.97 -20.45
CA THR A 320 -20.66 9.79 -21.21
C THR A 320 -20.66 8.46 -20.46
N ALA A 321 -20.09 8.39 -19.26
CA ALA A 321 -19.91 7.16 -18.50
C ALA A 321 -20.22 7.38 -17.01
N ALA A 322 -21.43 7.87 -16.72
CA ALA A 322 -21.91 8.11 -15.34
C ALA A 322 -21.74 6.90 -14.41
N ASP A 323 -21.63 5.68 -14.97
CA ASP A 323 -21.50 4.43 -14.23
C ASP A 323 -20.09 3.79 -14.27
N ASP A 324 -19.13 4.30 -15.05
CA ASP A 324 -17.74 3.77 -15.07
C ASP A 324 -16.85 4.57 -14.11
N ASN A 325 -17.18 4.47 -12.82
CA ASN A 325 -16.40 5.08 -11.74
C ASN A 325 -14.93 4.73 -11.88
N ALA A 326 -14.62 3.47 -12.21
CA ALA A 326 -13.25 3.04 -12.35
C ALA A 326 -12.43 3.88 -13.36
N LEU A 327 -12.96 4.15 -14.56
CA LEU A 327 -12.20 4.96 -15.53
C LEU A 327 -12.04 6.42 -15.07
N ILE A 328 -13.11 7.03 -14.59
CA ILE A 328 -13.13 8.41 -14.07
C ILE A 328 -12.04 8.56 -13.01
N ASP A 329 -11.90 7.54 -12.20
CA ASP A 329 -10.95 7.52 -11.14
C ASP A 329 -9.52 7.30 -11.60
N THR A 330 -9.25 6.39 -12.53
CA THR A 330 -7.93 6.29 -13.18
C THR A 330 -7.50 7.63 -13.80
N LEU A 331 -8.41 8.37 -14.42
CA LEU A 331 -8.06 9.66 -15.04
C LEU A 331 -7.77 10.74 -14.01
N THR A 332 -8.58 10.78 -12.95
CA THR A 332 -8.36 11.70 -11.84
C THR A 332 -7.03 11.38 -11.13
N SER A 333 -6.63 10.09 -11.06
CA SER A 333 -5.34 9.66 -10.51
C SER A 333 -4.19 10.34 -11.23
N CYS A 334 -4.22 10.19 -12.56
CA CYS A 334 -3.20 10.72 -13.43
C CYS A 334 -3.17 12.26 -13.32
N LEU A 335 -4.33 12.93 -13.31
CA LEU A 335 -4.42 14.39 -13.19
C LEU A 335 -3.83 14.93 -11.88
N GLU A 336 -4.17 14.33 -10.74
CA GLU A 336 -3.64 14.75 -9.43
C GLU A 336 -2.12 14.63 -9.39
N TYR A 337 -1.58 13.52 -9.92
CA TYR A 337 -0.14 13.30 -9.98
C TYR A 337 0.57 14.27 -10.94
N VAL A 338 -0.02 14.54 -12.11
CA VAL A 338 0.48 15.56 -13.07
C VAL A 338 0.54 16.93 -12.40
N ARG A 339 -0.53 17.35 -11.73
CA ARG A 339 -0.62 18.64 -11.04
C ARG A 339 0.39 18.77 -9.91
N GLN A 340 0.53 17.72 -9.11
CA GLN A 340 1.54 17.69 -8.06
C GLN A 340 2.96 17.90 -8.61
N ILE A 341 3.29 17.29 -9.76
CA ILE A 341 4.58 17.50 -10.41
C ILE A 341 4.69 18.90 -11.06
N SER A 342 3.58 19.44 -11.56
CA SER A 342 3.54 20.78 -12.17
C SER A 342 3.74 21.90 -11.14
N ASP A 343 3.10 21.78 -9.97
CA ASP A 343 3.16 22.76 -8.88
C ASP A 343 4.52 22.74 -8.16
N ASP A 344 5.12 21.56 -8.02
CA ASP A 344 6.49 21.42 -7.55
C ASP A 344 7.43 21.84 -8.68
N THR A 345 7.67 23.16 -8.82
CA THR A 345 8.60 23.77 -9.82
C THR A 345 9.64 22.77 -10.26
N LEU A 346 9.48 22.23 -11.48
CA LEU A 346 10.41 21.25 -12.02
C LEU A 346 11.80 21.84 -11.84
N ILE A 347 12.65 21.15 -11.09
CA ILE A 347 14.09 21.31 -11.24
C ILE A 347 14.37 20.72 -12.62
N LEU A 348 14.10 21.50 -13.67
CA LEU A 348 14.65 21.25 -14.99
C LEU A 348 16.16 21.14 -14.73
N PRO A 349 16.80 20.01 -15.11
CA PRO A 349 18.25 19.95 -15.04
C PRO A 349 18.74 21.16 -15.83
N GLN A 350 19.36 22.13 -15.15
CA GLN A 350 20.02 23.21 -15.86
C GLN A 350 21.15 22.57 -16.65
N ASP A 351 20.91 22.44 -17.95
CA ASP A 351 21.84 22.18 -19.03
C ASP A 351 23.23 21.68 -18.64
N THR A 352 23.37 20.35 -18.53
CA THR A 352 24.64 19.67 -18.84
C THR A 352 24.94 19.65 -20.35
N PHE A 353 24.12 20.29 -21.19
CA PHE A 353 24.34 20.44 -22.62
C PHE A 353 25.34 21.54 -23.00
N ALA A 354 25.81 22.36 -22.05
CA ALA A 354 26.74 23.46 -22.31
C ALA A 354 28.23 23.14 -22.10
N GLN A 355 28.62 21.86 -21.91
CA GLN A 355 30.04 21.45 -21.77
C GLN A 355 30.52 20.44 -22.81
N ALA A 356 29.79 20.26 -23.91
CA ALA A 356 30.18 19.40 -25.04
C ALA A 356 30.16 20.11 -26.40
N MET A 357 30.29 21.44 -26.40
CA MET A 357 30.78 22.26 -27.51
C MET A 357 31.82 23.22 -26.95
#